data_AF-A0A3M1FW69-F1
#
_entry.id   AF-A0A3M1FW69-F1
#
_cell.length_a   1.000
_cell.length_b   1.000
_cell.length_c   1.000
_cell.angle_alpha   90.00
_cell.angle_beta   90.00
_cell.angle_gamma   90.00
#
_symmetry.space_group_name_H-M   'P 1'
#
loop_
_entity.id
_entity.type
_entity.pdbx_description
1 polymer ?
#
loop_
_entity_poly.entity_id
_entity_poly.type
_entity_poly.pdbx_seq_one_letter_code
_entity_poly.pdbx_strand_id
1 'polypeptide(L)'
;SPADPTKLVLKPLLPLKPATHYLAVLTSGLTDNAGNAALPSFVFGFLKQTTPLVDANGHSLIPADDASAQQLEPLRQLTQAMLGFAATQGVNPADVAICWTFKTQTLNQVLPAIEAESFTNPYTTAASFHAVPAIPDPVLTGGLGVLDIYSFVVANDPYGTLGLQDAYANGSFNSVASMVIGAVDLPYYLDAPAHANDPTPLASTFSFNPGSSLPVTKSVQTVPFLLSVPNTPGPWPVVIFQHGFTVDKSVVMGIVGSLAKAGFATIAIDAVLHGDRTFDLDLVNNTTGAPGPDGVPDSSGTHYLNLGHLLTARDNVRQSVADLIHLTRLIENQTMDVVNNTTGLLGPDGAADLLVVQGVAGFVGHSNGGILGTMLAATDPYVQTFVLANPGGVYSDIFQNSVEISPLVNAGLADKGVTVGSPDYFAFLAAAQTVADDADPFNYAPLAAAAGKNILLFKQLDDLVVPNASTDLLSGALGLVQVAANGKGSWPVVVPSPYVGSGFVKFLRGTHSSFLKPDDPIDPVLVGLDVITEMQTETATFLGSALLGGATIQIGNATGPNSGQLIVE
;
A
#
# COMPACT_ATOMS: atom_id res chain seq x y z
N SER A 1 -15.31 -16.71 17.77
CA SER A 1 -15.33 -15.27 17.41
C SER A 1 -15.98 -14.55 18.57
N PRO A 2 -15.58 -13.32 18.94
CA PRO A 2 -16.20 -12.60 20.05
C PRO A 2 -17.72 -12.44 19.92
N ALA A 3 -18.24 -12.48 18.69
CA ALA A 3 -19.66 -12.35 18.37
C ALA A 3 -20.41 -13.69 18.15
N ASP A 4 -19.69 -14.82 18.05
CA ASP A 4 -20.28 -16.13 17.78
C ASP A 4 -19.41 -17.26 18.37
N PRO A 5 -19.89 -17.98 19.41
CA PRO A 5 -19.15 -19.06 20.06
C PRO A 5 -19.05 -20.32 19.19
N THR A 6 -19.79 -20.41 18.08
CA THR A 6 -19.73 -21.54 17.14
C THR A 6 -18.66 -21.36 16.05
N LYS A 7 -18.02 -20.20 15.99
CA LYS A 7 -17.03 -19.86 14.94
C LYS A 7 -15.63 -19.77 15.50
N LEU A 8 -14.69 -20.49 14.88
CA LEU A 8 -13.26 -20.29 15.09
C LEU A 8 -12.68 -19.51 13.91
N VAL A 9 -11.96 -18.43 14.19
CA VAL A 9 -11.25 -17.64 13.17
C VAL A 9 -9.75 -17.92 13.33
N LEU A 10 -9.12 -18.42 12.28
CA LEU A 10 -7.68 -18.60 12.22
C LEU A 10 -7.09 -17.46 11.40
N LYS A 11 -6.27 -16.62 12.05
CA LYS A 11 -5.64 -15.48 11.43
C LYS A 11 -4.12 -15.59 11.59
N PRO A 12 -3.38 -15.93 10.52
CA PRO A 12 -1.93 -15.86 10.53
C PRO A 12 -1.47 -14.44 10.87
N LEU A 13 -0.51 -14.31 11.79
CA LEU A 13 0.08 -13.01 12.16
C LEU A 13 1.23 -12.60 11.23
N LEU A 14 1.70 -13.55 10.42
CA LEU A 14 2.67 -13.36 9.35
C LEU A 14 2.12 -14.04 8.10
N PRO A 15 2.44 -13.54 6.89
CA PRO A 15 2.03 -14.20 5.66
C PRO A 15 2.65 -15.60 5.59
N LEU A 16 1.85 -16.56 5.13
CA LEU A 16 2.33 -17.90 4.86
C LEU A 16 3.16 -17.89 3.57
N LYS A 17 4.10 -18.83 3.44
CA LYS A 17 4.92 -18.94 2.23
C LYS A 17 4.00 -19.20 1.02
N PRO A 18 4.18 -18.49 -0.11
CA PRO A 18 3.38 -18.73 -1.31
C PRO A 18 3.65 -20.13 -1.89
N ALA A 19 2.69 -20.63 -2.68
CA ALA A 19 2.75 -21.92 -3.37
C ALA A 19 3.12 -23.14 -2.48
N THR A 20 2.83 -23.08 -1.19
CA THR A 20 3.28 -24.04 -0.18
C THR A 20 2.10 -24.82 0.41
N HIS A 21 2.29 -26.12 0.62
CA HIS A 21 1.31 -26.97 1.31
C HIS A 21 1.48 -26.88 2.82
N TYR A 22 0.38 -26.64 3.52
CA TYR A 22 0.31 -26.60 4.97
C TYR A 22 -0.67 -27.65 5.49
N LEU A 23 -0.36 -28.20 6.67
CA LEU A 23 -1.28 -28.99 7.47
C LEU A 23 -1.72 -28.12 8.66
N ALA A 24 -3.02 -27.84 8.75
CA ALA A 24 -3.62 -27.24 9.94
C ALA A 24 -4.05 -28.36 10.89
N VAL A 25 -3.74 -28.18 12.18
CA VAL A 25 -4.09 -29.13 13.25
C VAL A 25 -4.66 -28.35 14.42
N LEU A 26 -5.88 -28.69 14.82
CA LEU A 26 -6.50 -28.20 16.05
C LEU A 26 -6.52 -29.34 17.05
N THR A 27 -6.13 -29.05 18.29
CA THR A 27 -6.07 -30.04 19.36
C THR A 27 -7.10 -29.75 20.45
N SER A 28 -7.32 -30.74 21.31
CA SER A 28 -8.09 -30.63 22.55
C SER A 28 -7.48 -29.66 23.57
N GLY A 29 -6.29 -29.12 23.31
CA GLY A 29 -5.73 -27.99 24.08
C GLY A 29 -6.49 -26.68 23.84
N LEU A 30 -7.21 -26.55 22.73
CA LEU A 30 -8.16 -25.46 22.53
C LEU A 30 -9.35 -25.65 23.48
N THR A 31 -9.60 -24.68 24.36
CA THR A 31 -10.68 -24.75 25.34
C THR A 31 -11.63 -23.57 25.20
N ASP A 32 -12.90 -23.77 25.58
CA ASP A 32 -13.86 -22.67 25.77
C ASP A 32 -13.62 -21.92 27.09
N ASN A 33 -14.40 -20.87 27.34
CA ASN A 33 -14.29 -20.05 28.56
C ASN A 33 -14.60 -20.83 29.86
N ALA A 34 -15.21 -22.01 29.76
CA ALA A 34 -15.48 -22.89 30.90
C ALA A 34 -14.41 -23.98 31.05
N GLY A 35 -13.38 -23.99 30.20
CA GLY A 35 -12.30 -24.98 30.20
C GLY A 35 -12.64 -26.28 29.48
N ASN A 36 -13.76 -26.35 28.74
CA ASN A 36 -14.11 -27.54 27.97
C ASN A 36 -13.23 -27.62 26.72
N ALA A 37 -12.57 -28.76 26.54
CA ALA A 37 -11.72 -29.02 25.38
C ALA A 37 -12.53 -29.12 24.07
N ALA A 38 -11.93 -28.65 22.97
CA ALA A 38 -12.41 -28.94 21.63
C ALA A 38 -12.36 -30.44 21.37
N LEU A 39 -13.48 -31.01 20.93
CA LEU A 39 -13.60 -32.44 20.65
C LEU A 39 -13.74 -32.68 19.14
N PRO A 40 -13.27 -33.82 18.63
CA PRO A 40 -13.53 -34.21 17.26
C PRO A 40 -15.02 -34.39 17.00
N SER A 41 -15.45 -34.02 15.79
CA SER A 41 -16.80 -34.34 15.32
C SER A 41 -16.97 -35.86 15.24
N PHE A 42 -18.22 -36.34 15.27
CA PHE A 42 -18.52 -37.78 15.19
C PHE A 42 -17.88 -38.43 13.95
N VAL A 43 -17.98 -37.78 12.79
CA VAL A 43 -17.39 -38.25 11.52
C VAL A 43 -15.87 -38.25 11.60
N PHE A 44 -15.25 -37.16 12.09
CA PHE A 44 -13.79 -37.09 12.22
C PHE A 44 -13.26 -38.14 13.20
N GLY A 45 -14.03 -38.50 14.22
CA GLY A 45 -13.73 -39.59 15.13
C GLY A 45 -13.47 -40.93 14.43
N PHE A 46 -14.24 -41.25 13.37
CA PHE A 46 -13.97 -42.43 12.54
C PHE A 46 -12.74 -42.26 11.65
N LEU A 47 -12.57 -41.10 11.04
CA LEU A 47 -11.42 -40.80 10.16
C LEU A 47 -10.08 -40.87 10.89
N LYS A 48 -10.10 -40.61 12.21
CA LYS A 48 -8.94 -40.65 13.08
C LYS A 48 -8.56 -42.06 13.56
N GLN A 49 -9.39 -43.07 13.30
CA GLN A 49 -9.10 -44.45 13.71
C GLN A 49 -7.95 -45.05 12.89
N THR A 50 -7.11 -45.83 13.56
CA THR A 50 -6.02 -46.58 12.92
C THR A 50 -6.53 -47.80 12.16
N THR A 51 -7.72 -48.31 12.51
CA THR A 51 -8.38 -49.46 11.88
C THR A 51 -9.20 -49.06 10.64
N PRO A 52 -9.29 -49.91 9.61
CA PRO A 52 -10.18 -49.70 8.46
C PRO A 52 -11.64 -49.52 8.85
N LEU A 53 -12.41 -48.75 8.06
CA LEU A 53 -13.86 -48.56 8.24
C LEU A 53 -14.69 -49.69 7.62
N VAL A 54 -14.08 -50.55 6.80
CA VAL A 54 -14.71 -51.68 6.11
C VAL A 54 -13.87 -52.93 6.22
N ASP A 55 -14.51 -54.10 6.18
CA ASP A 55 -13.81 -55.39 6.11
C ASP A 55 -13.32 -55.74 4.69
N ALA A 56 -12.70 -56.91 4.53
CA ALA A 56 -12.18 -57.36 3.24
C ALA A 56 -13.25 -57.60 2.16
N ASN A 57 -14.52 -57.73 2.54
CA ASN A 57 -15.66 -57.90 1.64
C ASN A 57 -16.41 -56.58 1.39
N GLY A 58 -15.94 -55.48 2.00
CA GLY A 58 -16.55 -54.16 1.87
C GLY A 58 -17.70 -53.89 2.85
N HIS A 59 -17.91 -54.73 3.86
CA HIS A 59 -18.93 -54.49 4.87
C HIS A 59 -18.46 -53.46 5.90
N SER A 60 -19.35 -52.56 6.30
CA SER A 60 -19.09 -51.49 7.26
C SER A 60 -18.72 -52.03 8.65
N LEU A 61 -17.64 -51.50 9.22
CA LEU A 61 -17.18 -51.74 10.59
C LEU A 61 -17.59 -50.62 11.55
N ILE A 62 -18.34 -49.64 11.05
CA ILE A 62 -18.83 -48.48 11.81
C ILE A 62 -20.36 -48.38 11.73
N PRO A 63 -21.02 -47.56 12.56
CA PRO A 63 -22.47 -47.32 12.51
C PRO A 63 -22.93 -46.52 11.26
N ALA A 64 -22.62 -47.02 10.05
CA ALA A 64 -23.02 -46.49 8.76
C ALA A 64 -23.27 -47.63 7.76
N ASP A 65 -23.98 -47.36 6.66
CA ASP A 65 -24.12 -48.35 5.58
C ASP A 65 -22.79 -48.62 4.87
N ASP A 66 -22.71 -49.78 4.18
CA ASP A 66 -21.51 -50.23 3.48
C ASP A 66 -20.99 -49.20 2.47
N ALA A 67 -21.89 -48.53 1.74
CA ALA A 67 -21.52 -47.55 0.72
C ALA A 67 -20.84 -46.31 1.35
N SER A 68 -21.41 -45.79 2.44
CA SER A 68 -20.88 -44.65 3.18
C SER A 68 -19.54 -44.97 3.83
N ALA A 69 -19.39 -46.14 4.45
CA ALA A 69 -18.13 -46.57 5.06
C ALA A 69 -17.02 -46.75 4.00
N GLN A 70 -17.36 -47.34 2.85
CA GLN A 70 -16.43 -47.46 1.72
C GLN A 70 -15.99 -46.09 1.18
N GLN A 71 -16.90 -45.12 1.09
CA GLN A 71 -16.56 -43.76 0.65
C GLN A 71 -15.65 -43.02 1.64
N LEU A 72 -15.78 -43.30 2.94
CA LEU A 72 -14.97 -42.66 3.99
C LEU A 72 -13.58 -43.29 4.17
N GLU A 73 -13.37 -44.56 3.79
CA GLU A 73 -12.09 -45.25 4.01
C GLU A 73 -10.87 -44.55 3.36
N PRO A 74 -10.92 -44.06 2.10
CA PRO A 74 -9.83 -43.26 1.54
C PRO A 74 -9.55 -41.98 2.34
N LEU A 75 -10.61 -41.33 2.86
CA LEU A 75 -10.47 -40.13 3.68
C LEU A 75 -9.86 -40.45 5.06
N ARG A 76 -10.18 -41.62 5.64
CA ARG A 76 -9.53 -42.12 6.85
C ARG A 76 -8.03 -42.35 6.61
N GLN A 77 -7.66 -42.99 5.51
CA GLN A 77 -6.26 -43.21 5.15
C GLN A 77 -5.48 -41.89 4.98
N LEU A 78 -6.07 -40.91 4.29
CA LEU A 78 -5.50 -39.56 4.19
C LEU A 78 -5.35 -38.91 5.57
N THR A 79 -6.37 -39.04 6.42
CA THR A 79 -6.34 -38.52 7.81
C THR A 79 -5.24 -39.17 8.64
N GLN A 80 -5.04 -40.49 8.52
CA GLN A 80 -3.94 -41.18 9.19
C GLN A 80 -2.57 -40.69 8.71
N ALA A 81 -2.40 -40.42 7.41
CA ALA A 81 -1.16 -39.83 6.88
C ALA A 81 -0.91 -38.43 7.47
N MET A 82 -1.95 -37.59 7.53
CA MET A 82 -1.87 -36.26 8.16
C MET A 82 -1.51 -36.34 9.64
N LEU A 83 -2.15 -37.24 10.40
CA LEU A 83 -1.86 -37.45 11.83
C LEU A 83 -0.46 -38.01 12.05
N GLY A 84 0.00 -38.91 11.19
CA GLY A 84 1.37 -39.43 11.20
C GLY A 84 2.38 -38.30 10.99
N PHE A 85 2.14 -37.41 10.03
CA PHE A 85 2.97 -36.23 9.82
C PHE A 85 2.93 -35.29 11.05
N ALA A 86 1.75 -34.99 11.59
CA ALA A 86 1.60 -34.16 12.79
C ALA A 86 2.37 -34.74 13.99
N ALA A 87 2.38 -36.06 14.15
CA ALA A 87 3.16 -36.75 15.17
C ALA A 87 4.67 -36.53 15.03
N THR A 88 5.19 -36.45 13.80
CA THR A 88 6.61 -36.10 13.58
C THR A 88 6.96 -34.67 14.04
N GLN A 89 5.95 -33.80 14.15
CA GLN A 89 6.07 -32.43 14.65
C GLN A 89 5.75 -32.32 16.15
N GLY A 90 5.62 -33.45 16.85
CA GLY A 90 5.34 -33.50 18.29
C GLY A 90 3.87 -33.39 18.68
N VAL A 91 2.93 -33.37 17.71
CA VAL A 91 1.50 -33.38 18.02
C VAL A 91 1.03 -34.81 18.24
N ASN A 92 0.60 -35.14 19.45
CA ASN A 92 0.02 -36.44 19.75
C ASN A 92 -1.28 -36.62 18.93
N PRO A 93 -1.37 -37.63 18.04
CA PRO A 93 -2.57 -37.87 17.26
C PRO A 93 -3.81 -37.93 18.12
N ALA A 94 -3.79 -38.56 19.30
CA ALA A 94 -4.96 -38.70 20.17
C ALA A 94 -5.62 -37.37 20.58
N ASP A 95 -4.85 -36.28 20.60
CA ASP A 95 -5.33 -34.96 21.02
C ASP A 95 -5.90 -34.13 19.86
N VAL A 96 -5.77 -34.56 18.61
CA VAL A 96 -6.29 -33.82 17.44
C VAL A 96 -7.82 -33.81 17.36
N ALA A 97 -8.43 -32.63 17.44
CA ALA A 97 -9.87 -32.44 17.26
C ALA A 97 -10.25 -32.42 15.76
N ILE A 98 -9.44 -31.78 14.92
CA ILE A 98 -9.60 -31.78 13.47
C ILE A 98 -8.26 -31.44 12.80
N CYS A 99 -8.02 -31.97 11.60
CA CYS A 99 -6.90 -31.56 10.76
C CYS A 99 -7.29 -31.54 9.28
N TRP A 100 -6.66 -30.65 8.51
CA TRP A 100 -6.84 -30.57 7.06
C TRP A 100 -5.60 -29.96 6.41
N THR A 101 -5.40 -30.23 5.13
CA THR A 101 -4.36 -29.59 4.34
C THR A 101 -4.94 -28.50 3.44
N PHE A 102 -4.12 -27.52 3.11
CA PHE A 102 -4.41 -26.54 2.08
C PHE A 102 -3.11 -26.13 1.39
N LYS A 103 -3.22 -25.56 0.18
CA LYS A 103 -2.11 -24.98 -0.54
C LYS A 103 -2.32 -23.47 -0.60
N THR A 104 -1.30 -22.70 -0.24
CA THR A 104 -1.33 -21.24 -0.43
C THR A 104 -1.25 -20.89 -1.91
N GLN A 105 -1.79 -19.72 -2.25
CA GLN A 105 -1.76 -19.19 -3.60
C GLN A 105 -0.32 -18.97 -4.09
N THR A 106 -0.12 -18.99 -5.40
CA THR A 106 1.12 -18.50 -6.00
C THR A 106 1.02 -16.98 -6.07
N LEU A 107 1.81 -16.29 -5.26
CA LEU A 107 1.86 -14.82 -5.18
C LEU A 107 3.24 -14.32 -5.64
N ASN A 108 3.36 -12.99 -5.80
CA ASN A 108 4.60 -12.25 -6.00
C ASN A 108 5.33 -12.65 -7.29
N GLN A 109 4.58 -12.91 -8.37
CA GLN A 109 5.14 -13.27 -9.68
C GLN A 109 5.00 -12.15 -10.72
N VAL A 110 3.92 -11.37 -10.64
CA VAL A 110 3.58 -10.36 -11.66
C VAL A 110 4.52 -9.16 -11.61
N LEU A 111 4.63 -8.52 -10.44
CA LEU A 111 5.44 -7.31 -10.29
C LEU A 111 6.95 -7.55 -10.51
N PRO A 112 7.56 -8.66 -10.04
CA PRO A 112 8.93 -8.99 -10.42
C PRO A 112 9.13 -9.24 -11.92
N ALA A 113 8.12 -9.77 -12.61
CA ALA A 113 8.20 -9.94 -14.07
C ALA A 113 8.16 -8.58 -14.80
N ILE A 114 7.34 -7.64 -14.32
CA ILE A 114 7.30 -6.26 -14.84
C ILE A 114 8.63 -5.54 -14.54
N GLU A 115 9.15 -5.67 -13.32
CA GLU A 115 10.45 -5.09 -12.96
C GLU A 115 11.57 -5.61 -13.86
N ALA A 116 11.66 -6.92 -14.07
CA ALA A 116 12.66 -7.50 -14.96
C ALA A 116 12.53 -7.02 -16.41
N GLU A 117 11.30 -6.75 -16.87
CA GLU A 117 11.05 -6.24 -18.23
C GLU A 117 11.41 -4.76 -18.36
N SER A 118 11.24 -3.97 -17.29
CA SER A 118 11.45 -2.51 -17.29
C SER A 118 12.83 -2.08 -17.81
N PHE A 119 13.89 -2.88 -17.61
CA PHE A 119 15.24 -2.61 -18.14
C PHE A 119 15.36 -2.66 -19.66
N THR A 120 14.44 -3.40 -20.30
CA THR A 120 14.45 -3.65 -21.75
C THR A 120 13.23 -3.06 -22.45
N ASN A 121 12.31 -2.48 -21.67
CA ASN A 121 11.10 -1.88 -22.17
C ASN A 121 11.44 -0.71 -23.12
N PRO A 122 10.80 -0.59 -24.29
CA PRO A 122 11.11 0.47 -25.24
C PRO A 122 10.76 1.88 -24.74
N TYR A 123 9.98 2.00 -23.67
CA TYR A 123 9.57 3.27 -23.06
C TYR A 123 10.40 3.67 -21.84
N THR A 124 11.48 2.96 -21.50
CA THR A 124 12.41 3.38 -20.44
C THR A 124 13.58 4.21 -20.98
N THR A 125 13.29 5.09 -21.94
CA THR A 125 14.28 5.97 -22.58
C THR A 125 14.11 7.42 -22.13
N ALA A 126 15.16 8.23 -22.27
CA ALA A 126 15.08 9.67 -21.99
C ALA A 126 13.95 10.38 -22.77
N ALA A 127 13.59 9.88 -23.96
CA ALA A 127 12.53 10.46 -24.79
C ALA A 127 11.12 10.21 -24.23
N SER A 128 10.97 9.28 -23.29
CA SER A 128 9.71 8.99 -22.58
C SER A 128 9.56 9.81 -21.30
N PHE A 129 10.49 10.73 -21.03
CA PHE A 129 10.43 11.69 -19.93
C PHE A 129 10.30 13.11 -20.50
N HIS A 130 9.08 13.66 -20.42
CA HIS A 130 8.69 14.91 -21.07
C HIS A 130 8.76 16.08 -20.09
N ALA A 131 9.77 16.95 -20.27
CA ALA A 131 9.88 18.22 -19.57
C ALA A 131 10.32 19.31 -20.56
N VAL A 132 9.82 20.54 -20.38
CA VAL A 132 10.04 21.64 -21.33
C VAL A 132 10.62 22.86 -20.61
N PRO A 133 11.73 23.45 -21.09
CA PRO A 133 12.33 24.67 -20.51
C PRO A 133 11.56 25.93 -20.93
N ALA A 134 10.28 26.00 -20.62
CA ALA A 134 9.41 27.13 -20.94
C ALA A 134 8.37 27.35 -19.84
N ILE A 135 7.73 28.53 -19.85
CA ILE A 135 6.53 28.77 -19.05
C ILE A 135 5.40 27.87 -19.61
N PRO A 136 4.62 27.18 -18.76
CA PRO A 136 3.49 26.37 -19.18
C PRO A 136 2.49 27.15 -20.05
N ASP A 137 2.15 26.59 -21.21
CA ASP A 137 1.14 27.12 -22.13
C ASP A 137 0.34 25.97 -22.76
N PRO A 138 -1.00 25.95 -22.66
CA PRO A 138 -1.82 24.86 -23.19
C PRO A 138 -1.69 24.64 -24.71
N VAL A 139 -1.31 25.67 -25.47
CA VAL A 139 -1.22 25.64 -26.94
C VAL A 139 0.21 25.36 -27.39
N LEU A 140 1.20 26.02 -26.79
CA LEU A 140 2.59 25.96 -27.23
C LEU A 140 3.35 24.77 -26.64
N THR A 141 3.06 24.41 -25.39
CA THR A 141 3.79 23.36 -24.66
C THR A 141 2.88 22.23 -24.20
N GLY A 142 1.60 22.25 -24.55
CA GLY A 142 0.61 21.29 -24.05
C GLY A 142 0.39 21.40 -22.54
N GLY A 143 0.68 22.56 -21.95
CA GLY A 143 0.62 22.77 -20.50
C GLY A 143 1.86 22.32 -19.73
N LEU A 144 2.88 21.77 -20.40
CA LEU A 144 4.15 21.41 -19.75
C LEU A 144 5.05 22.64 -19.59
N GLY A 145 5.87 22.66 -18.53
CA GLY A 145 6.82 23.75 -18.34
C GLY A 145 7.31 23.88 -16.91
N VAL A 146 7.89 25.04 -16.60
CA VAL A 146 8.42 25.38 -15.28
C VAL A 146 7.82 26.69 -14.81
N LEU A 147 7.34 26.71 -13.58
CA LEU A 147 6.91 27.92 -12.87
C LEU A 147 7.75 28.08 -11.62
N ASP A 148 8.19 29.30 -11.31
CA ASP A 148 8.64 29.59 -9.95
C ASP A 148 7.51 29.29 -8.96
N ILE A 149 7.86 29.01 -7.71
CA ILE A 149 6.90 28.53 -6.73
C ILE A 149 5.75 29.50 -6.47
N TYR A 150 5.98 30.82 -6.55
CA TYR A 150 4.92 31.81 -6.38
C TYR A 150 3.93 31.75 -7.55
N SER A 151 4.46 31.77 -8.77
CA SER A 151 3.66 31.67 -9.99
C SER A 151 2.86 30.37 -10.04
N PHE A 152 3.44 29.25 -9.59
CA PHE A 152 2.73 27.97 -9.46
C PHE A 152 1.55 28.05 -8.48
N VAL A 153 1.78 28.60 -7.27
CA VAL A 153 0.74 28.74 -6.24
C VAL A 153 -0.41 29.63 -6.74
N VAL A 154 -0.10 30.78 -7.34
CA VAL A 154 -1.13 31.69 -7.87
C VAL A 154 -1.92 31.05 -9.01
N ALA A 155 -1.26 30.29 -9.89
CA ALA A 155 -1.92 29.62 -11.01
C ALA A 155 -2.85 28.48 -10.55
N ASN A 156 -2.47 27.72 -9.52
CA ASN A 156 -3.20 26.54 -9.06
C ASN A 156 -4.20 26.82 -7.93
N ASP A 157 -4.06 27.94 -7.22
CA ASP A 157 -5.02 28.37 -6.20
C ASP A 157 -5.40 29.84 -6.39
N PRO A 158 -5.96 30.25 -7.54
CA PRO A 158 -6.20 31.67 -7.86
C PRO A 158 -7.20 32.34 -6.91
N TYR A 159 -8.03 31.56 -6.22
CA TYR A 159 -9.05 32.05 -5.29
C TYR A 159 -8.69 31.84 -3.80
N GLY A 160 -7.56 31.22 -3.49
CA GLY A 160 -7.12 30.96 -2.12
C GLY A 160 -7.96 29.91 -1.39
N THR A 161 -8.65 29.03 -2.11
CA THR A 161 -9.56 28.02 -1.55
C THR A 161 -8.88 26.68 -1.28
N LEU A 162 -7.69 26.46 -1.86
CA LEU A 162 -6.93 25.21 -1.68
C LEU A 162 -5.90 25.30 -0.54
N GLY A 163 -5.77 26.46 0.09
CA GLY A 163 -4.81 26.70 1.16
C GLY A 163 -3.36 26.83 0.70
N LEU A 164 -3.09 26.79 -0.61
CA LEU A 164 -1.74 26.93 -1.16
C LEU A 164 -1.23 28.36 -0.98
N GLN A 165 -2.09 29.37 -1.15
CA GLN A 165 -1.72 30.76 -0.89
C GLN A 165 -1.34 30.99 0.58
N ASP A 166 -2.11 30.42 1.52
CA ASP A 166 -1.82 30.53 2.95
C ASP A 166 -0.53 29.81 3.32
N ALA A 167 -0.31 28.60 2.79
CA ALA A 167 0.93 27.86 2.99
C ALA A 167 2.15 28.63 2.43
N TYR A 168 2.01 29.26 1.26
CA TYR A 168 3.05 30.12 0.69
C TYR A 168 3.34 31.32 1.59
N ALA A 169 2.30 32.04 2.04
CA ALA A 169 2.44 33.19 2.93
C ALA A 169 3.09 32.84 4.28
N ASN A 170 2.84 31.63 4.78
CA ASN A 170 3.44 31.10 6.00
C ASN A 170 4.86 30.53 5.79
N GLY A 171 5.38 30.56 4.56
CA GLY A 171 6.74 30.15 4.25
C GLY A 171 6.94 28.64 4.10
N SER A 172 5.88 27.85 3.95
CA SER A 172 5.96 26.40 3.77
C SER A 172 6.78 26.01 2.53
N PHE A 173 6.92 26.91 1.56
CA PHE A 173 7.68 26.67 0.32
C PHE A 173 8.97 27.49 0.20
N ASN A 174 9.48 28.07 1.29
CA ASN A 174 10.69 28.91 1.29
C ASN A 174 11.96 28.21 0.79
N SER A 175 11.96 26.88 0.72
CA SER A 175 13.07 26.07 0.19
C SER A 175 12.84 25.54 -1.22
N VAL A 176 11.68 25.84 -1.83
CA VAL A 176 11.33 25.44 -3.20
C VAL A 176 11.57 26.62 -4.14
N ALA A 177 12.34 26.42 -5.20
CA ALA A 177 12.55 27.44 -6.23
C ALA A 177 11.43 27.40 -7.27
N SER A 178 11.16 26.22 -7.83
CA SER A 178 10.21 26.04 -8.92
C SER A 178 9.48 24.70 -8.84
N MET A 179 8.37 24.64 -9.57
CA MET A 179 7.65 23.42 -9.90
C MET A 179 7.78 23.17 -11.41
N VAL A 180 8.26 21.98 -11.77
CA VAL A 180 8.24 21.46 -13.12
C VAL A 180 6.95 20.66 -13.31
N ILE A 181 6.18 21.02 -14.34
CA ILE A 181 4.99 20.32 -14.80
C ILE A 181 5.40 19.55 -16.05
N GLY A 182 5.49 18.22 -15.92
CA GLY A 182 5.97 17.33 -16.97
C GLY A 182 5.07 16.13 -17.16
N ALA A 183 5.53 15.18 -17.96
CA ALA A 183 4.83 13.91 -18.20
C ALA A 183 5.83 12.76 -18.44
N VAL A 184 5.38 11.52 -18.24
CA VAL A 184 6.13 10.30 -18.54
C VAL A 184 5.28 9.31 -19.33
N ASP A 185 5.86 8.62 -20.30
CA ASP A 185 5.16 7.55 -21.02
C ASP A 185 5.33 6.22 -20.28
N LEU A 186 4.23 5.65 -19.81
CA LEU A 186 4.22 4.42 -19.02
C LEU A 186 3.44 3.29 -19.72
N PRO A 187 3.97 2.06 -19.75
CA PRO A 187 3.24 0.88 -20.21
C PRO A 187 1.97 0.66 -19.38
N TYR A 188 0.84 0.47 -20.07
CA TYR A 188 -0.45 0.26 -19.44
C TYR A 188 -1.02 -1.10 -19.82
N TYR A 189 -1.20 -1.95 -18.81
CA TYR A 189 -1.62 -3.35 -18.91
C TYR A 189 -3.14 -3.51 -18.69
N LEU A 190 -3.82 -2.42 -18.33
CA LEU A 190 -5.27 -2.29 -18.27
C LEU A 190 -5.82 -1.63 -19.55
N ASP A 191 -7.13 -1.67 -19.70
CA ASP A 191 -7.85 -1.03 -20.80
C ASP A 191 -8.13 0.43 -20.42
N ALA A 192 -7.63 1.36 -21.24
CA ALA A 192 -7.97 2.78 -21.15
C ALA A 192 -9.35 3.01 -21.81
N PRO A 193 -10.10 4.06 -21.41
CA PRO A 193 -11.40 4.35 -22.01
C PRO A 193 -11.25 4.71 -23.50
N ALA A 194 -12.09 4.12 -24.34
CA ALA A 194 -12.08 4.35 -25.79
C ALA A 194 -12.81 5.64 -26.20
N HIS A 195 -13.69 6.15 -25.35
CA HIS A 195 -14.43 7.40 -25.51
C HIS A 195 -14.82 7.97 -24.14
N ALA A 196 -15.34 9.20 -24.11
CA ALA A 196 -15.84 9.81 -22.87
C ALA A 196 -16.86 8.91 -22.17
N ASN A 197 -16.74 8.79 -20.84
CA ASN A 197 -17.59 7.97 -19.99
C ASN A 197 -17.67 6.49 -20.40
N ASP A 198 -16.62 5.95 -21.03
CA ASP A 198 -16.47 4.51 -21.27
C ASP A 198 -16.19 3.79 -19.94
N PRO A 199 -17.09 2.89 -19.46
CA PRO A 199 -16.90 2.19 -18.19
C PRO A 199 -15.90 1.02 -18.28
N THR A 200 -15.28 0.76 -19.44
CA THR A 200 -14.31 -0.34 -19.63
C THR A 200 -13.23 -0.42 -18.54
N PRO A 201 -12.63 0.69 -18.06
CA PRO A 201 -11.64 0.64 -16.98
C PRO A 201 -12.16 0.01 -15.68
N LEU A 202 -13.47 0.08 -15.39
CA LEU A 202 -14.07 -0.44 -14.15
C LEU A 202 -14.13 -1.97 -14.10
N ALA A 203 -13.91 -2.65 -15.23
CA ALA A 203 -13.92 -4.11 -15.33
C ALA A 203 -12.67 -4.69 -16.01
N SER A 204 -11.63 -3.86 -16.23
CA SER A 204 -10.40 -4.30 -16.87
C SER A 204 -9.55 -5.17 -15.95
N THR A 205 -8.86 -6.16 -16.51
CA THR A 205 -7.89 -7.00 -15.79
C THR A 205 -6.65 -7.21 -16.64
N PHE A 206 -5.54 -7.57 -15.99
CA PHE A 206 -4.34 -8.00 -16.69
C PHE A 206 -4.62 -9.29 -17.48
N SER A 207 -4.00 -9.38 -18.65
CA SER A 207 -3.98 -10.58 -19.49
C SER A 207 -2.55 -11.07 -19.66
N PHE A 208 -2.35 -12.39 -19.71
CA PHE A 208 -1.03 -13.01 -19.72
C PHE A 208 -0.87 -13.97 -20.90
N ASN A 209 0.33 -14.03 -21.47
CA ASN A 209 0.69 -15.09 -22.41
C ASN A 209 0.89 -16.42 -21.66
N PRO A 210 0.57 -17.58 -22.26
CA PRO A 210 0.77 -18.87 -21.61
C PRO A 210 2.22 -19.07 -21.10
N GLY A 211 2.36 -19.37 -19.80
CA GLY A 211 3.66 -19.60 -19.15
C GLY A 211 4.42 -18.34 -18.74
N SER A 212 3.84 -17.14 -18.94
CA SER A 212 4.43 -15.87 -18.51
C SER A 212 3.67 -15.28 -17.31
N SER A 213 4.41 -14.66 -16.40
CA SER A 213 3.87 -13.80 -15.34
C SER A 213 3.89 -12.31 -15.71
N LEU A 214 4.50 -11.96 -16.86
CA LEU A 214 4.49 -10.61 -17.40
C LEU A 214 3.14 -10.36 -18.10
N PRO A 215 2.36 -9.34 -17.68
CA PRO A 215 1.13 -8.99 -18.35
C PRO A 215 1.40 -8.38 -19.73
N VAL A 216 0.43 -8.54 -20.63
CA VAL A 216 0.48 -7.97 -21.99
C VAL A 216 0.25 -6.47 -21.91
N THR A 217 1.20 -5.68 -22.44
CA THR A 217 1.02 -4.23 -22.62
C THR A 217 -0.10 -3.99 -23.62
N LYS A 218 -1.15 -3.28 -23.20
CA LYS A 218 -2.33 -2.98 -24.02
C LYS A 218 -2.21 -1.61 -24.69
N SER A 219 -1.66 -0.64 -23.97
CA SER A 219 -1.39 0.71 -24.46
C SER A 219 -0.21 1.33 -23.72
N VAL A 220 0.12 2.56 -24.09
CA VAL A 220 1.08 3.42 -23.38
C VAL A 220 0.32 4.67 -23.01
N GLN A 221 0.46 5.11 -21.77
CA GLN A 221 -0.22 6.29 -21.26
C GLN A 221 0.81 7.36 -20.96
N THR A 222 0.58 8.57 -21.45
CA THR A 222 1.35 9.75 -21.07
C THR A 222 0.79 10.26 -19.75
N VAL A 223 1.53 10.06 -18.67
CA VAL A 223 1.12 10.33 -17.29
C VAL A 223 1.77 11.61 -16.81
N PRO A 224 0.99 12.66 -16.47
CA PRO A 224 1.53 13.90 -15.92
C PRO A 224 2.22 13.70 -14.57
N PHE A 225 3.30 14.45 -14.34
CA PHE A 225 3.97 14.54 -13.05
C PHE A 225 4.11 15.99 -12.59
N LEU A 226 4.19 16.15 -11.26
CA LEU A 226 4.71 17.36 -10.63
C LEU A 226 6.10 17.06 -10.05
N LEU A 227 7.07 17.94 -10.30
CA LEU A 227 8.41 17.85 -9.73
C LEU A 227 8.79 19.17 -9.06
N SER A 228 9.03 19.15 -7.75
CA SER A 228 9.55 20.32 -7.02
C SER A 228 11.07 20.39 -7.10
N VAL A 229 11.60 21.59 -7.34
CA VAL A 229 13.04 21.86 -7.41
C VAL A 229 13.48 22.71 -6.20
N PRO A 230 14.49 22.29 -5.43
CA PRO A 230 15.01 23.09 -4.33
C PRO A 230 15.67 24.41 -4.78
N ASN A 231 15.71 25.40 -3.89
CA ASN A 231 16.40 26.67 -4.13
C ASN A 231 17.88 26.67 -3.74
N THR A 232 18.42 25.51 -3.40
CA THR A 232 19.86 25.28 -3.20
C THR A 232 20.50 24.79 -4.50
N PRO A 233 21.81 24.96 -4.72
CA PRO A 233 22.45 24.46 -5.93
C PRO A 233 22.29 22.94 -6.13
N GLY A 234 22.02 22.52 -7.37
CA GLY A 234 21.88 21.14 -7.82
C GLY A 234 23.19 20.54 -8.39
N PRO A 235 23.11 19.35 -9.04
CA PRO A 235 21.90 18.55 -9.28
C PRO A 235 21.33 17.96 -7.99
N TRP A 236 20.02 17.71 -7.97
CA TRP A 236 19.33 17.27 -6.75
C TRP A 236 19.04 15.78 -6.73
N PRO A 237 19.28 15.08 -5.59
CA PRO A 237 18.72 13.73 -5.38
C PRO A 237 17.19 13.76 -5.42
N VAL A 238 16.59 12.72 -6.00
CA VAL A 238 15.14 12.66 -6.25
C VAL A 238 14.44 11.76 -5.24
N VAL A 239 13.35 12.25 -4.67
CA VAL A 239 12.38 11.46 -3.89
C VAL A 239 11.11 11.27 -4.72
N ILE A 240 10.64 10.03 -4.84
CA ILE A 240 9.31 9.77 -5.38
C ILE A 240 8.28 9.92 -4.25
N PHE A 241 7.22 10.68 -4.49
CA PHE A 241 6.07 10.78 -3.60
C PHE A 241 4.84 10.11 -4.23
N GLN A 242 4.16 9.25 -3.46
CA GLN A 242 2.89 8.65 -3.86
C GLN A 242 1.76 9.06 -2.90
N HIS A 243 0.68 9.57 -3.48
CA HIS A 243 -0.48 10.08 -2.76
C HIS A 243 -1.40 8.96 -2.20
N GLY A 244 -2.31 9.36 -1.31
CA GLY A 244 -3.33 8.51 -0.71
C GLY A 244 -4.54 8.25 -1.61
N PHE A 245 -5.56 7.57 -1.06
CA PHE A 245 -6.65 6.98 -1.85
C PHE A 245 -7.63 7.98 -2.49
N THR A 246 -8.04 9.02 -1.80
CA THR A 246 -9.14 9.92 -2.26
C THR A 246 -8.61 11.23 -2.85
N VAL A 247 -7.32 11.26 -3.16
CA VAL A 247 -6.56 12.45 -3.53
C VAL A 247 -5.68 12.14 -4.73
N ASP A 248 -4.95 13.12 -5.22
CA ASP A 248 -4.09 13.02 -6.40
C ASP A 248 -2.68 13.56 -6.10
N LYS A 249 -1.80 13.55 -7.10
CA LYS A 249 -0.40 13.98 -7.02
C LYS A 249 -0.21 15.38 -6.44
N SER A 250 -1.21 16.28 -6.53
CA SER A 250 -1.09 17.66 -6.02
C SER A 250 -0.87 17.72 -4.51
N VAL A 251 -1.28 16.69 -3.75
CA VAL A 251 -1.03 16.65 -2.30
C VAL A 251 0.45 16.50 -1.93
N VAL A 252 1.33 16.27 -2.92
CA VAL A 252 2.78 16.39 -2.73
C VAL A 252 3.16 17.76 -2.16
N MET A 253 2.37 18.80 -2.47
CA MET A 253 2.57 20.15 -1.93
C MET A 253 2.53 20.18 -0.39
N GLY A 254 1.90 19.19 0.26
CA GLY A 254 1.94 19.06 1.71
C GLY A 254 3.33 18.81 2.29
N ILE A 255 4.30 18.30 1.50
CA ILE A 255 5.63 17.89 2.00
C ILE A 255 6.83 18.44 1.21
N VAL A 256 6.64 18.96 -0.01
CA VAL A 256 7.75 19.46 -0.87
C VAL A 256 8.66 20.46 -0.16
N GLY A 257 8.12 21.31 0.72
CA GLY A 257 8.90 22.28 1.48
C GLY A 257 9.96 21.63 2.36
N SER A 258 9.56 20.60 3.12
CA SER A 258 10.42 19.84 4.03
C SER A 258 11.47 19.04 3.28
N LEU A 259 11.11 18.43 2.15
CA LEU A 259 12.04 17.67 1.31
C LEU A 259 13.03 18.59 0.58
N ALA A 260 12.57 19.71 0.03
CA ALA A 260 13.43 20.69 -0.62
C ALA A 260 14.40 21.35 0.36
N LYS A 261 13.96 21.61 1.60
CA LYS A 261 14.83 22.08 2.69
C LYS A 261 15.94 21.07 3.02
N ALA A 262 15.67 19.78 2.85
CA ALA A 262 16.66 18.71 2.97
C ALA A 262 17.47 18.45 1.68
N GLY A 263 17.25 19.25 0.62
CA GLY A 263 18.01 19.20 -0.63
C GLY A 263 17.46 18.22 -1.66
N PHE A 264 16.26 17.69 -1.48
CA PHE A 264 15.65 16.73 -2.41
C PHE A 264 14.73 17.40 -3.41
N ALA A 265 14.89 17.08 -4.69
CA ALA A 265 13.82 17.24 -5.66
C ALA A 265 12.74 16.17 -5.41
N THR A 266 11.47 16.49 -5.57
CA THR A 266 10.36 15.55 -5.26
C THR A 266 9.44 15.41 -6.45
N ILE A 267 9.27 14.19 -6.96
CA ILE A 267 8.40 13.89 -8.11
C ILE A 267 7.17 13.11 -7.67
N ALA A 268 6.00 13.45 -8.19
CA ALA A 268 4.74 12.76 -7.92
C ALA A 268 3.93 12.53 -9.21
N ILE A 269 3.37 11.34 -9.34
CA ILE A 269 2.43 10.95 -10.41
C ILE A 269 1.11 10.48 -9.79
N ASP A 270 0.06 10.51 -10.59
CA ASP A 270 -1.22 9.93 -10.19
C ASP A 270 -1.19 8.40 -10.30
N ALA A 271 -1.72 7.74 -9.27
CA ALA A 271 -2.12 6.34 -9.36
C ALA A 271 -3.24 6.16 -10.39
N VAL A 272 -3.45 4.93 -10.83
CA VAL A 272 -4.53 4.58 -11.78
C VAL A 272 -5.88 5.07 -11.26
N LEU A 273 -6.73 5.68 -12.10
CA LEU A 273 -8.06 6.19 -11.73
C LEU A 273 -8.05 7.29 -10.64
N HIS A 274 -6.96 8.05 -10.53
CA HIS A 274 -6.85 9.24 -9.69
C HIS A 274 -6.36 10.44 -10.51
N GLY A 275 -6.67 11.66 -10.07
CA GLY A 275 -6.21 12.90 -10.70
C GLY A 275 -6.44 12.92 -12.21
N ASP A 276 -5.39 13.18 -12.97
CA ASP A 276 -5.43 13.23 -14.44
C ASP A 276 -5.65 11.85 -15.09
N ARG A 277 -5.58 10.78 -14.28
CA ARG A 277 -5.78 9.39 -14.69
C ARG A 277 -7.16 8.85 -14.32
N THR A 278 -8.06 9.71 -13.84
CA THR A 278 -9.51 9.42 -13.84
C THR A 278 -10.06 9.30 -15.25
N PHE A 279 -9.35 9.84 -16.25
CA PHE A 279 -9.79 9.92 -17.65
C PHE A 279 -11.09 10.71 -17.84
N ASP A 280 -11.33 11.69 -16.95
CA ASP A 280 -12.55 12.51 -16.92
C ASP A 280 -13.85 11.68 -16.88
N LEU A 281 -13.80 10.48 -16.31
CA LEU A 281 -14.97 9.61 -16.18
C LEU A 281 -16.03 10.29 -15.32
N ASP A 282 -17.24 10.40 -15.84
CA ASP A 282 -18.45 10.86 -15.13
C ASP A 282 -19.48 9.72 -15.20
N LEU A 283 -19.39 8.82 -14.21
CA LEU A 283 -20.16 7.57 -14.14
C LEU A 283 -21.04 7.52 -12.88
N VAL A 284 -20.82 8.40 -11.90
CA VAL A 284 -21.66 8.52 -10.70
C VAL A 284 -22.04 9.96 -10.43
N ASN A 285 -23.13 10.15 -9.69
CA ASN A 285 -23.44 11.46 -9.15
C ASN A 285 -22.52 11.75 -7.96
N ASN A 286 -21.67 12.77 -8.07
CA ASN A 286 -20.68 13.16 -7.07
C ASN A 286 -21.32 13.61 -5.74
N THR A 287 -22.61 13.96 -5.73
CA THR A 287 -23.35 14.32 -4.50
C THR A 287 -24.01 13.12 -3.82
N THR A 288 -24.62 12.21 -4.60
CA THR A 288 -25.41 11.10 -4.04
C THR A 288 -24.71 9.75 -4.07
N GLY A 289 -23.60 9.62 -4.81
CA GLY A 289 -22.90 8.35 -5.06
C GLY A 289 -23.70 7.37 -5.92
N ALA A 290 -24.81 7.81 -6.52
CA ALA A 290 -25.68 6.93 -7.30
C ALA A 290 -25.13 6.74 -8.73
N PRO A 291 -25.37 5.59 -9.39
CA PRO A 291 -24.94 5.38 -10.77
C PRO A 291 -25.56 6.38 -11.74
N GLY A 292 -24.76 6.87 -12.67
CA GLY A 292 -25.16 7.76 -13.76
C GLY A 292 -24.44 9.12 -13.71
N PRO A 293 -24.19 9.73 -14.88
CA PRO A 293 -23.42 10.98 -14.96
C PRO A 293 -24.16 12.16 -14.32
N ASP A 294 -23.44 13.10 -13.72
CA ASP A 294 -23.96 14.37 -13.23
C ASP A 294 -23.37 15.63 -13.90
N GLY A 295 -22.51 15.42 -14.90
CA GLY A 295 -21.85 16.47 -15.66
C GLY A 295 -20.56 16.98 -15.01
N VAL A 296 -20.12 16.35 -13.91
CA VAL A 296 -18.86 16.63 -13.24
C VAL A 296 -18.02 15.36 -13.23
N PRO A 297 -16.75 15.39 -13.67
CA PRO A 297 -15.87 14.23 -13.57
C PRO A 297 -15.81 13.69 -12.14
N ASP A 298 -15.82 12.36 -12.02
CA ASP A 298 -15.80 11.66 -10.75
C ASP A 298 -14.47 11.90 -10.02
N SER A 299 -14.56 12.07 -8.70
CA SER A 299 -13.39 12.38 -7.87
C SER A 299 -12.31 11.29 -7.88
N SER A 300 -11.07 11.68 -7.59
CA SER A 300 -9.90 10.78 -7.50
C SER A 300 -10.18 9.53 -6.65
N GLY A 301 -9.90 8.36 -7.21
CA GLY A 301 -10.01 7.08 -6.50
C GLY A 301 -11.41 6.48 -6.44
N THR A 302 -12.46 7.18 -6.90
CA THR A 302 -13.86 6.72 -6.89
C THR A 302 -14.02 5.30 -7.45
N HIS A 303 -13.33 5.01 -8.54
CA HIS A 303 -13.43 3.73 -9.27
C HIS A 303 -12.28 2.76 -9.00
N TYR A 304 -11.32 3.13 -8.15
CA TYR A 304 -10.07 2.39 -7.98
C TYR A 304 -10.27 1.04 -7.27
N LEU A 305 -11.08 1.00 -6.20
CA LEU A 305 -11.50 -0.25 -5.53
C LEU A 305 -12.93 -0.64 -5.90
N ASN A 306 -13.11 -1.15 -7.10
CA ASN A 306 -14.40 -1.68 -7.52
C ASN A 306 -14.69 -3.04 -6.86
N LEU A 307 -15.44 -3.04 -5.75
CA LEU A 307 -15.80 -4.25 -5.02
C LEU A 307 -16.78 -5.17 -5.78
N GLY A 308 -17.40 -4.69 -6.85
CA GLY A 308 -18.13 -5.52 -7.82
C GLY A 308 -17.21 -6.28 -8.78
N HIS A 309 -15.96 -5.82 -8.96
CA HIS A 309 -14.95 -6.37 -9.86
C HIS A 309 -13.60 -6.52 -9.14
N LEU A 310 -13.53 -7.49 -8.23
CA LEU A 310 -12.36 -7.68 -7.34
C LEU A 310 -11.03 -7.88 -8.10
N LEU A 311 -11.04 -8.52 -9.27
CA LEU A 311 -9.84 -8.68 -10.09
C LEU A 311 -9.34 -7.35 -10.65
N THR A 312 -10.25 -6.44 -11.01
CA THR A 312 -9.93 -5.09 -11.45
C THR A 312 -9.33 -4.29 -10.31
N ALA A 313 -9.94 -4.33 -9.11
CA ALA A 313 -9.39 -3.67 -7.93
C ALA A 313 -7.94 -4.12 -7.63
N ARG A 314 -7.68 -5.44 -7.71
CA ARG A 314 -6.32 -6.00 -7.56
C ARG A 314 -5.36 -5.50 -8.64
N ASP A 315 -5.78 -5.50 -9.91
CA ASP A 315 -4.89 -5.13 -11.01
C ASP A 315 -4.70 -3.60 -11.12
N ASN A 316 -5.62 -2.78 -10.62
CA ASN A 316 -5.42 -1.34 -10.43
C ASN A 316 -4.25 -1.03 -9.47
N VAL A 317 -4.17 -1.78 -8.36
CA VAL A 317 -3.05 -1.69 -7.41
C VAL A 317 -1.74 -2.11 -8.08
N ARG A 318 -1.73 -3.22 -8.80
CA ARG A 318 -0.53 -3.69 -9.50
C ARG A 318 -0.09 -2.75 -10.62
N GLN A 319 -1.01 -2.19 -11.39
CA GLN A 319 -0.68 -1.21 -12.41
C GLN A 319 -0.06 0.04 -11.78
N SER A 320 -0.60 0.50 -10.65
CA SER A 320 -0.02 1.65 -9.94
C SER A 320 1.40 1.37 -9.44
N VAL A 321 1.70 0.15 -8.97
CA VAL A 321 3.09 -0.24 -8.64
C VAL A 321 3.96 -0.42 -9.89
N ALA A 322 3.40 -0.94 -10.98
CA ALA A 322 4.10 -1.05 -12.27
C ALA A 322 4.52 0.32 -12.81
N ASP A 323 3.65 1.31 -12.68
CA ASP A 323 3.92 2.69 -13.05
C ASP A 323 5.08 3.26 -12.22
N LEU A 324 5.14 2.97 -10.91
CA LEU A 324 6.25 3.36 -10.03
C LEU A 324 7.57 2.65 -10.36
N ILE A 325 7.53 1.36 -10.73
CA ILE A 325 8.70 0.61 -11.21
C ILE A 325 9.28 1.29 -12.46
N HIS A 326 8.44 1.58 -13.46
CA HIS A 326 8.86 2.25 -14.70
C HIS A 326 9.30 3.69 -14.46
N LEU A 327 8.64 4.44 -13.57
CA LEU A 327 9.06 5.79 -13.18
C LEU A 327 10.48 5.78 -12.57
N THR A 328 10.79 4.78 -11.74
CA THR A 328 12.15 4.64 -11.17
C THR A 328 13.19 4.46 -12.27
N ARG A 329 12.91 3.63 -13.29
CA ARG A 329 13.80 3.48 -14.46
C ARG A 329 13.92 4.77 -15.27
N LEU A 330 12.83 5.50 -15.45
CA LEU A 330 12.83 6.76 -16.21
C LEU A 330 13.64 7.86 -15.52
N ILE A 331 13.56 7.97 -14.20
CA ILE A 331 14.38 8.92 -13.43
C ILE A 331 15.88 8.61 -13.58
N GLU A 332 16.24 7.33 -13.70
CA GLU A 332 17.62 6.91 -13.97
C GLU A 332 18.09 7.21 -15.40
N ASN A 333 17.19 7.26 -16.38
CA ASN A 333 17.56 7.40 -17.79
C ASN A 333 17.30 8.79 -18.37
N GLN A 334 16.58 9.66 -17.66
CA GLN A 334 16.28 11.01 -18.13
C GLN A 334 17.54 11.90 -18.26
N THR A 335 17.45 12.92 -19.10
CA THR A 335 18.50 13.93 -19.33
C THR A 335 17.95 15.35 -19.21
N MET A 336 17.01 15.56 -18.28
CA MET A 336 16.32 16.81 -18.05
C MET A 336 17.31 17.89 -17.62
N ASP A 337 17.23 19.01 -18.33
CA ASP A 337 17.91 20.29 -18.08
C ASP A 337 16.89 21.36 -18.47
N VAL A 338 16.10 21.79 -17.49
CA VAL A 338 15.02 22.78 -17.67
C VAL A 338 15.13 23.96 -16.71
N VAL A 339 15.92 23.82 -15.65
CA VAL A 339 16.21 24.88 -14.68
C VAL A 339 17.70 25.22 -14.68
N ASN A 340 18.03 26.35 -14.07
CA ASN A 340 19.40 26.71 -13.79
C ASN A 340 19.81 26.08 -12.45
N ASN A 341 20.79 25.19 -12.45
CA ASN A 341 21.22 24.43 -11.28
C ASN A 341 21.80 25.29 -10.15
N THR A 342 22.10 26.57 -10.37
CA THR A 342 22.50 27.49 -9.29
C THR A 342 21.30 28.08 -8.55
N THR A 343 20.17 28.28 -9.24
CA THR A 343 19.01 29.02 -8.71
C THR A 343 17.75 28.15 -8.52
N GLY A 344 17.67 27.01 -9.21
CA GLY A 344 16.48 26.17 -9.30
C GLY A 344 15.33 26.80 -10.08
N LEU A 345 15.55 27.93 -10.75
CA LEU A 345 14.54 28.63 -11.56
C LEU A 345 14.62 28.24 -13.03
N LEU A 346 13.54 28.44 -13.78
CA LEU A 346 13.48 28.22 -15.23
C LEU A 346 14.70 28.80 -15.95
N GLY A 347 15.39 27.96 -16.74
CA GLY A 347 16.52 28.40 -17.56
C GLY A 347 17.62 27.35 -17.64
N PRO A 348 17.62 26.47 -18.67
CA PRO A 348 18.59 25.39 -18.78
C PRO A 348 20.03 25.92 -18.79
N ASP A 349 20.95 25.21 -18.15
CA ASP A 349 22.35 25.63 -17.99
C ASP A 349 23.38 24.66 -18.58
N GLY A 350 22.93 23.60 -19.26
CA GLY A 350 23.77 22.61 -19.89
C GLY A 350 24.22 21.49 -18.94
N ALA A 351 23.72 21.46 -17.70
CA ALA A 351 23.93 20.38 -16.75
C ALA A 351 22.59 19.72 -16.38
N ALA A 352 22.59 18.40 -16.21
CA ALA A 352 21.39 17.68 -15.80
C ALA A 352 20.90 18.16 -14.43
N ASP A 353 19.59 18.35 -14.29
CA ASP A 353 18.98 18.88 -13.06
C ASP A 353 18.98 17.85 -11.92
N LEU A 354 18.85 16.56 -12.24
CA LEU A 354 18.65 15.50 -11.26
C LEU A 354 19.91 14.64 -11.10
N LEU A 355 20.21 14.27 -9.86
CA LEU A 355 21.35 13.42 -9.53
C LEU A 355 20.99 11.95 -9.76
N VAL A 356 21.59 11.35 -10.79
CA VAL A 356 21.30 9.97 -11.23
C VAL A 356 22.35 8.95 -10.76
N VAL A 357 23.48 9.38 -10.17
CA VAL A 357 24.63 8.51 -9.85
C VAL A 357 24.31 7.40 -8.84
N GLN A 358 23.19 7.48 -8.10
CA GLN A 358 22.68 6.45 -7.20
C GLN A 358 21.20 6.10 -7.43
N GLY A 359 20.62 6.49 -8.57
CA GLY A 359 19.19 6.34 -8.85
C GLY A 359 18.31 7.25 -7.99
N VAL A 360 17.14 6.74 -7.60
CA VAL A 360 16.16 7.44 -6.74
C VAL A 360 16.62 7.41 -5.29
N ALA A 361 16.73 8.58 -4.65
CA ALA A 361 17.24 8.73 -3.29
C ALA A 361 16.30 8.17 -2.21
N GLY A 362 15.00 8.13 -2.50
CA GLY A 362 14.03 7.46 -1.66
C GLY A 362 12.61 7.56 -2.16
N PHE A 363 11.71 6.92 -1.44
CA PHE A 363 10.28 6.92 -1.69
C PHE A 363 9.53 7.36 -0.44
N VAL A 364 8.51 8.20 -0.61
CA VAL A 364 7.60 8.63 0.44
C VAL A 364 6.18 8.32 -0.01
N GLY A 365 5.44 7.57 0.79
CA GLY A 365 4.05 7.22 0.50
C GLY A 365 3.15 7.47 1.69
N HIS A 366 1.98 8.07 1.46
CA HIS A 366 0.95 8.25 2.48
C HIS A 366 -0.25 7.36 2.20
N SER A 367 -0.78 6.68 3.22
CA SER A 367 -1.99 5.85 3.12
C SER A 367 -1.85 4.78 2.01
N ASN A 368 -2.70 4.82 0.98
CA ASN A 368 -2.56 4.01 -0.23
C ASN A 368 -1.17 4.12 -0.87
N GLY A 369 -0.54 5.30 -0.86
CA GLY A 369 0.84 5.46 -1.32
C GLY A 369 1.86 4.68 -0.49
N GLY A 370 1.62 4.50 0.82
CA GLY A 370 2.45 3.63 1.67
C GLY A 370 2.18 2.14 1.44
N ILE A 371 0.95 1.78 1.07
CA ILE A 371 0.58 0.43 0.60
C ILE A 371 1.35 0.09 -0.68
N LEU A 372 1.24 0.96 -1.69
CA LEU A 372 1.96 0.82 -2.96
C LEU A 372 3.48 0.84 -2.76
N GLY A 373 3.97 1.71 -1.88
CA GLY A 373 5.38 1.81 -1.51
C GLY A 373 5.94 0.54 -0.87
N THR A 374 5.15 -0.16 -0.05
CA THR A 374 5.58 -1.45 0.52
C THR A 374 5.77 -2.51 -0.57
N MET A 375 4.87 -2.53 -1.55
CA MET A 375 4.98 -3.44 -2.69
C MET A 375 6.17 -3.07 -3.57
N LEU A 376 6.39 -1.77 -3.84
CA LEU A 376 7.58 -1.29 -4.54
C LEU A 376 8.88 -1.66 -3.81
N ALA A 377 8.93 -1.53 -2.48
CA ALA A 377 10.09 -1.90 -1.66
C ALA A 377 10.44 -3.39 -1.77
N ALA A 378 9.46 -4.24 -2.04
CA ALA A 378 9.66 -5.67 -2.23
C ALA A 378 10.11 -6.03 -3.66
N THR A 379 9.87 -5.16 -4.64
CA THR A 379 10.05 -5.49 -6.07
C THR A 379 11.16 -4.70 -6.73
N ASP A 380 11.28 -3.39 -6.48
CA ASP A 380 12.30 -2.54 -7.08
C ASP A 380 13.64 -2.63 -6.30
N PRO A 381 14.75 -3.00 -6.97
CA PRO A 381 16.03 -3.14 -6.30
C PRO A 381 16.84 -1.84 -6.18
N TYR A 382 16.37 -0.70 -6.69
CA TYR A 382 17.13 0.54 -6.80
C TYR A 382 16.73 1.59 -5.78
N VAL A 383 15.45 1.67 -5.43
CA VAL A 383 15.03 2.45 -4.27
C VAL A 383 15.41 1.69 -3.01
N GLN A 384 16.25 2.27 -2.15
CA GLN A 384 16.68 1.61 -0.90
C GLN A 384 16.03 2.16 0.37
N THR A 385 15.44 3.35 0.29
CA THR A 385 14.94 4.06 1.48
C THR A 385 13.48 4.45 1.28
N PHE A 386 12.63 4.04 2.21
CA PHE A 386 11.20 4.20 2.16
C PHE A 386 10.68 4.84 3.44
N VAL A 387 9.83 5.86 3.29
CA VAL A 387 9.00 6.40 4.37
C VAL A 387 7.54 6.09 4.04
N LEU A 388 6.89 5.34 4.91
CA LEU A 388 5.55 4.82 4.71
C LEU A 388 4.64 5.38 5.81
N ALA A 389 3.93 6.46 5.49
CA ALA A 389 3.08 7.17 6.44
C ALA A 389 1.67 6.56 6.48
N ASN A 390 1.28 6.03 7.65
CA ASN A 390 -0.04 5.46 7.94
C ASN A 390 -0.55 4.39 6.93
N PRO A 391 0.27 3.41 6.51
CA PRO A 391 -0.18 2.32 5.65
C PRO A 391 -0.87 1.20 6.45
N GLY A 392 -1.46 0.25 5.75
CA GLY A 392 -2.01 -0.99 6.31
C GLY A 392 -1.85 -2.17 5.35
N GLY A 393 -2.00 -3.39 5.85
CA GLY A 393 -2.14 -4.59 5.03
C GLY A 393 -3.42 -5.34 5.37
N VAL A 394 -3.72 -6.42 4.65
CA VAL A 394 -4.94 -7.20 4.83
C VAL A 394 -6.18 -6.32 4.56
N TYR A 395 -6.52 -6.09 3.28
CA TYR A 395 -7.66 -5.26 2.88
C TYR A 395 -8.97 -5.61 3.59
N SER A 396 -9.21 -6.90 3.84
CA SER A 396 -10.40 -7.34 4.58
C SER A 396 -10.45 -6.83 6.03
N ASP A 397 -9.32 -6.56 6.68
CA ASP A 397 -9.30 -5.91 7.99
C ASP A 397 -9.72 -4.44 7.90
N ILE A 398 -9.27 -3.74 6.86
CA ILE A 398 -9.66 -2.34 6.59
C ILE A 398 -11.16 -2.28 6.31
N PHE A 399 -11.67 -3.15 5.44
CA PHE A 399 -13.09 -3.22 5.09
C PHE A 399 -13.99 -3.51 6.30
N GLN A 400 -13.50 -4.24 7.31
CA GLN A 400 -14.29 -4.62 8.48
C GLN A 400 -14.19 -3.64 9.65
N ASN A 401 -13.03 -3.01 9.85
CA ASN A 401 -12.71 -2.33 11.10
C ASN A 401 -12.41 -0.83 10.93
N SER A 402 -12.38 -0.31 9.70
CA SER A 402 -12.20 1.11 9.45
C SER A 402 -13.44 1.90 9.84
N VAL A 403 -13.28 3.01 10.56
CA VAL A 403 -14.41 3.86 10.94
C VAL A 403 -14.99 4.55 9.71
N GLU A 404 -14.13 4.94 8.76
CA GLU A 404 -14.54 5.67 7.56
C GLU A 404 -14.90 4.75 6.38
N ILE A 405 -14.18 3.64 6.19
CA ILE A 405 -14.34 2.77 5.01
C ILE A 405 -15.41 1.70 5.23
N SER A 406 -15.50 1.11 6.43
CA SER A 406 -16.45 0.01 6.67
C SER A 406 -17.91 0.36 6.43
N PRO A 407 -18.42 1.56 6.77
CA PRO A 407 -19.80 1.94 6.45
C PRO A 407 -20.09 1.89 4.94
N LEU A 408 -19.16 2.34 4.09
CA LEU A 408 -19.31 2.34 2.63
C LEU A 408 -19.36 0.91 2.08
N VAL A 409 -18.45 0.04 2.53
CA VAL A 409 -18.43 -1.37 2.14
C VAL A 409 -19.71 -2.07 2.57
N ASN A 410 -20.15 -1.84 3.82
CA ASN A 410 -21.36 -2.46 4.37
C ASN A 410 -22.62 -1.99 3.64
N ALA A 411 -22.72 -0.72 3.27
CA ALA A 411 -23.83 -0.19 2.47
C ALA A 411 -23.87 -0.85 1.09
N GLY A 412 -22.73 -0.89 0.38
CA GLY A 412 -22.65 -1.54 -0.94
C GLY A 412 -22.98 -3.03 -0.90
N LEU A 413 -22.59 -3.75 0.16
CA LEU A 413 -22.96 -5.14 0.37
C LEU A 413 -24.44 -5.32 0.71
N ALA A 414 -25.01 -4.44 1.54
CA ALA A 414 -26.43 -4.45 1.88
C ALA A 414 -27.31 -4.24 0.63
N ASP A 415 -26.89 -3.37 -0.29
CA ASP A 415 -27.56 -3.15 -1.59
C ASP A 415 -27.55 -4.40 -2.48
N LYS A 416 -26.64 -5.36 -2.22
CA LYS A 416 -26.60 -6.68 -2.87
C LYS A 416 -27.27 -7.78 -2.04
N GLY A 417 -27.96 -7.43 -0.96
CA GLY A 417 -28.64 -8.37 -0.06
C GLY A 417 -27.71 -9.07 0.93
N VAL A 418 -26.45 -8.65 1.05
CA VAL A 418 -25.48 -9.25 1.97
C VAL A 418 -25.55 -8.54 3.32
N THR A 419 -26.06 -9.23 4.33
CA THR A 419 -26.16 -8.69 5.70
C THR A 419 -24.82 -8.81 6.43
N VAL A 420 -24.38 -7.74 7.11
CA VAL A 420 -23.17 -7.75 7.94
C VAL A 420 -23.19 -8.89 8.96
N GLY A 421 -22.10 -9.64 9.05
CA GLY A 421 -21.97 -10.79 9.97
C GLY A 421 -22.67 -12.08 9.52
N SER A 422 -23.37 -12.06 8.38
CA SER A 422 -23.92 -13.28 7.77
C SER A 422 -22.81 -14.18 7.20
N PRO A 423 -23.10 -15.47 6.93
CA PRO A 423 -22.16 -16.34 6.21
C PRO A 423 -21.70 -15.75 4.87
N ASP A 424 -22.59 -15.10 4.12
CA ASP A 424 -22.28 -14.50 2.82
C ASP A 424 -21.35 -13.29 2.97
N TYR A 425 -21.48 -12.51 4.05
CA TYR A 425 -20.57 -11.41 4.36
C TYR A 425 -19.14 -11.91 4.58
N PHE A 426 -18.97 -12.96 5.39
CA PHE A 426 -17.64 -13.54 5.61
C PHE A 426 -17.11 -14.27 4.37
N ALA A 427 -17.98 -14.90 3.58
CA ALA A 427 -17.58 -15.51 2.31
C ALA A 427 -17.10 -14.44 1.31
N PHE A 428 -17.79 -13.29 1.23
CA PHE A 428 -17.35 -12.16 0.43
C PHE A 428 -15.99 -11.64 0.89
N LEU A 429 -15.80 -11.38 2.18
CA LEU A 429 -14.51 -10.89 2.69
C LEU A 429 -13.36 -11.86 2.44
N ALA A 430 -13.61 -13.17 2.62
CA ALA A 430 -12.63 -14.20 2.32
C ALA A 430 -12.28 -14.21 0.82
N ALA A 431 -13.28 -14.10 -0.06
CA ALA A 431 -13.06 -14.03 -1.51
C ALA A 431 -12.33 -12.74 -1.92
N ALA A 432 -12.73 -11.59 -1.37
CA ALA A 432 -12.10 -10.30 -1.61
C ALA A 432 -10.63 -10.30 -1.22
N GLN A 433 -10.31 -10.80 -0.02
CA GLN A 433 -8.92 -10.95 0.42
C GLN A 433 -8.15 -11.94 -0.46
N THR A 434 -8.73 -13.11 -0.75
CA THR A 434 -8.09 -14.12 -1.60
C THR A 434 -7.72 -13.54 -2.97
N VAL A 435 -8.62 -12.76 -3.58
CA VAL A 435 -8.32 -12.09 -4.85
C VAL A 435 -7.25 -11.02 -4.68
N ALA A 436 -7.34 -10.20 -3.63
CA ALA A 436 -6.43 -9.09 -3.38
C ALA A 436 -5.04 -9.51 -2.90
N ASP A 437 -4.83 -10.75 -2.42
CA ASP A 437 -3.59 -11.19 -1.77
C ASP A 437 -2.31 -10.90 -2.58
N ASP A 438 -2.34 -11.08 -3.90
CA ASP A 438 -1.20 -10.79 -4.79
C ASP A 438 -1.15 -9.30 -5.22
N ALA A 439 -1.81 -8.43 -4.47
CA ALA A 439 -1.73 -6.97 -4.48
C ALA A 439 -1.85 -6.39 -3.05
N ASP A 440 -1.67 -7.23 -2.02
CA ASP A 440 -1.74 -6.84 -0.61
C ASP A 440 -0.32 -6.68 -0.06
N PRO A 441 0.04 -5.52 0.51
CA PRO A 441 1.40 -5.26 0.97
C PRO A 441 1.83 -6.22 2.09
N PHE A 442 0.89 -6.86 2.82
CA PHE A 442 1.21 -7.86 3.83
C PHE A 442 1.96 -9.07 3.25
N ASN A 443 1.66 -9.48 2.01
CA ASN A 443 2.34 -10.59 1.34
C ASN A 443 3.67 -10.18 0.68
N TYR A 444 3.93 -8.88 0.53
CA TYR A 444 5.17 -8.33 0.00
C TYR A 444 6.16 -7.91 1.10
N ALA A 445 5.66 -7.56 2.29
CA ALA A 445 6.46 -7.07 3.41
C ALA A 445 7.68 -7.95 3.78
N PRO A 446 7.58 -9.29 3.88
CA PRO A 446 8.77 -10.11 4.17
C PRO A 446 9.82 -10.07 3.08
N LEU A 447 9.43 -9.82 1.82
CA LEU A 447 10.38 -9.68 0.71
C LEU A 447 11.13 -8.35 0.80
N ALA A 448 10.44 -7.26 1.13
CA ALA A 448 11.07 -5.95 1.38
C ALA A 448 12.07 -6.04 2.57
N ALA A 449 11.67 -6.71 3.65
CA ALA A 449 12.55 -6.95 4.80
C ALA A 449 13.78 -7.79 4.42
N ALA A 450 13.59 -8.87 3.65
CA ALA A 450 14.67 -9.73 3.19
C ALA A 450 15.63 -9.02 2.21
N ALA A 451 15.14 -8.05 1.44
CA ALA A 451 15.93 -7.22 0.55
C ALA A 451 16.79 -6.18 1.29
N GLY A 452 16.61 -6.03 2.62
CA GLY A 452 17.42 -5.11 3.43
C GLY A 452 17.10 -3.64 3.22
N LYS A 453 15.85 -3.31 2.85
CA LYS A 453 15.41 -1.93 2.66
C LYS A 453 15.44 -1.14 3.98
N ASN A 454 15.78 0.14 3.90
CA ASN A 454 15.61 1.09 4.99
C ASN A 454 14.16 1.54 5.02
N ILE A 455 13.43 1.24 6.09
CA ILE A 455 12.00 1.54 6.21
C ILE A 455 11.74 2.32 7.49
N LEU A 456 11.17 3.53 7.33
CA LEU A 456 10.51 4.27 8.40
C LEU A 456 9.00 4.20 8.15
N LEU A 457 8.25 3.66 9.10
CA LEU A 457 6.79 3.63 9.03
C LEU A 457 6.17 4.54 10.10
N PHE A 458 5.13 5.28 9.76
CA PHE A 458 4.33 6.00 10.75
C PHE A 458 3.03 5.27 11.03
N LYS A 459 2.68 5.21 12.32
CA LYS A 459 1.41 4.71 12.82
C LYS A 459 0.74 5.81 13.64
N GLN A 460 -0.47 6.18 13.25
CA GLN A 460 -1.27 7.13 14.00
C GLN A 460 -2.16 6.42 15.03
N LEU A 461 -2.17 6.85 16.29
CA LEU A 461 -3.12 6.37 17.29
C LEU A 461 -4.55 6.68 16.85
N ASP A 462 -5.45 5.71 17.00
CA ASP A 462 -6.87 5.84 16.67
C ASP A 462 -7.12 6.32 15.22
N ASP A 463 -6.28 5.86 14.29
CA ASP A 463 -6.46 6.09 12.86
C ASP A 463 -7.84 5.58 12.39
N LEU A 464 -8.67 6.51 11.93
CA LEU A 464 -10.06 6.26 11.52
C LEU A 464 -10.17 5.66 10.12
N VAL A 465 -9.13 5.77 9.30
CA VAL A 465 -9.09 5.31 7.92
C VAL A 465 -8.46 3.92 7.86
N VAL A 466 -7.23 3.79 8.35
CA VAL A 466 -6.48 2.53 8.36
C VAL A 466 -6.39 2.02 9.80
N PRO A 467 -7.14 0.95 10.16
CA PRO A 467 -7.15 0.46 11.52
C PRO A 467 -5.75 0.09 12.01
N ASN A 468 -5.42 0.45 13.24
CA ASN A 468 -4.11 0.16 13.84
C ASN A 468 -3.73 -1.32 13.79
N ALA A 469 -4.69 -2.24 13.87
CA ALA A 469 -4.43 -3.68 13.72
C ALA A 469 -3.90 -4.06 12.32
N SER A 470 -4.34 -3.36 11.28
CA SER A 470 -3.86 -3.53 9.90
C SER A 470 -2.43 -3.00 9.75
N THR A 471 -2.14 -1.82 10.31
CA THR A 471 -0.78 -1.27 10.37
C THR A 471 0.15 -2.17 11.19
N ASP A 472 -0.30 -2.70 12.32
CA ASP A 472 0.48 -3.60 13.18
C ASP A 472 0.86 -4.90 12.46
N LEU A 473 -0.09 -5.52 11.74
CA LEU A 473 0.22 -6.70 10.92
C LEU A 473 1.28 -6.39 9.88
N LEU A 474 1.17 -5.24 9.20
CA LEU A 474 2.16 -4.82 8.21
C LEU A 474 3.53 -4.57 8.85
N SER A 475 3.60 -3.81 9.94
CA SER A 475 4.84 -3.54 10.68
C SER A 475 5.50 -4.83 11.19
N GLY A 476 4.70 -5.80 11.67
CA GLY A 476 5.17 -7.11 12.09
C GLY A 476 5.72 -7.94 10.93
N ALA A 477 5.05 -7.95 9.77
CA ALA A 477 5.50 -8.65 8.57
C ALA A 477 6.77 -8.03 7.95
N LEU A 478 6.97 -6.72 8.12
CA LEU A 478 8.19 -5.99 7.78
C LEU A 478 9.33 -6.21 8.79
N GLY A 479 9.05 -6.84 9.94
CA GLY A 479 10.04 -7.07 11.00
C GLY A 479 10.47 -5.80 11.72
N LEU A 480 9.63 -4.76 11.75
CA LEU A 480 9.98 -3.46 12.32
C LEU A 480 9.99 -3.49 13.86
N VAL A 481 10.91 -2.72 14.43
CA VAL A 481 10.91 -2.36 15.86
C VAL A 481 10.13 -1.06 16.06
N GLN A 482 9.55 -0.88 17.24
CA GLN A 482 9.02 0.43 17.61
C GLN A 482 10.18 1.33 18.03
N VAL A 483 10.34 2.46 17.36
CA VAL A 483 11.24 3.53 17.81
C VAL A 483 10.40 4.50 18.64
N ALA A 484 10.81 4.68 19.88
CA ALA A 484 10.12 5.50 20.88
C ALA A 484 11.06 6.58 21.41
N ALA A 485 10.52 7.76 21.72
CA ALA A 485 11.36 8.87 22.21
C ALA A 485 12.00 8.55 23.58
N ASN A 486 11.33 7.71 24.38
CA ASN A 486 11.73 7.32 25.74
C ASN A 486 12.13 5.83 25.85
N GLY A 487 12.08 5.07 24.74
CA GLY A 487 12.31 3.63 24.71
C GLY A 487 11.20 2.77 25.35
N LYS A 488 9.97 3.29 25.49
CA LYS A 488 8.80 2.59 26.06
C LYS A 488 7.72 2.41 24.99
N GLY A 489 6.97 1.32 25.11
CA GLY A 489 5.90 0.98 24.18
C GLY A 489 5.36 -0.42 24.47
N SER A 490 4.38 -0.84 23.68
CA SER A 490 3.74 -2.15 23.80
C SER A 490 4.15 -3.13 22.70
N TRP A 491 5.11 -2.77 21.85
CA TRP A 491 5.60 -3.63 20.78
C TRP A 491 6.57 -4.71 21.31
N PRO A 492 6.69 -5.88 20.66
CA PRO A 492 7.63 -6.93 21.10
C PRO A 492 9.08 -6.45 21.26
N VAL A 493 9.51 -5.48 20.43
CA VAL A 493 10.82 -4.84 20.53
C VAL A 493 10.64 -3.32 20.43
N VAL A 494 11.06 -2.60 21.46
CA VAL A 494 11.05 -1.15 21.51
C VAL A 494 12.48 -0.65 21.73
N VAL A 495 12.88 0.35 20.96
CA VAL A 495 14.21 0.97 21.01
C VAL A 495 14.10 2.48 21.19
N PRO A 496 15.05 3.13 21.88
CA PRO A 496 15.06 4.58 22.00
C PRO A 496 15.49 5.25 20.69
N SER A 497 14.93 6.42 20.40
CA SER A 497 15.51 7.38 19.44
C SER A 497 16.81 7.99 20.02
N PRO A 498 17.86 8.20 19.21
CA PRO A 498 17.95 7.88 17.78
C PRO A 498 18.21 6.39 17.51
N TYR A 499 17.66 5.88 16.41
CA TYR A 499 17.83 4.50 16.00
C TYR A 499 18.29 4.39 14.53
N VAL A 500 19.41 3.69 14.29
CA VAL A 500 19.90 3.40 12.93
C VAL A 500 19.29 2.09 12.46
N GLY A 501 18.58 2.13 11.34
CA GLY A 501 17.90 0.98 10.74
C GLY A 501 16.41 1.19 10.55
N SER A 502 15.71 0.11 10.21
CA SER A 502 14.28 0.12 9.92
C SER A 502 13.43 0.02 11.19
N GLY A 503 12.37 0.81 11.28
CA GLY A 503 11.49 0.86 12.42
C GLY A 503 10.19 1.60 12.12
N PHE A 504 9.29 1.65 13.10
CA PHE A 504 8.11 2.48 13.03
C PHE A 504 8.02 3.42 14.23
N VAL A 505 7.37 4.56 14.01
CA VAL A 505 7.08 5.56 15.04
C VAL A 505 5.58 5.65 15.24
N LYS A 506 5.15 5.59 16.49
CA LYS A 506 3.73 5.66 16.87
C LYS A 506 3.39 7.05 17.40
N PHE A 507 2.57 7.76 16.65
CA PHE A 507 2.07 9.08 16.99
C PHE A 507 0.81 8.97 17.86
N LEU A 508 0.79 9.70 18.97
CA LEU A 508 -0.28 9.77 19.98
C LEU A 508 -1.27 10.92 19.72
N ARG A 509 -1.00 11.78 18.75
CA ARG A 509 -1.78 12.98 18.36
C ARG A 509 -1.81 13.12 16.85
N GLY A 510 -2.81 13.81 16.33
CA GLY A 510 -3.09 13.89 14.90
C GLY A 510 -4.15 12.90 14.40
N THR A 511 -4.24 12.79 13.09
CA THR A 511 -5.21 12.03 12.30
C THR A 511 -4.51 11.28 11.18
N HIS A 512 -5.26 10.51 10.41
CA HIS A 512 -4.74 9.80 9.24
C HIS A 512 -3.97 10.71 8.28
N SER A 513 -4.40 11.97 8.11
CA SER A 513 -3.83 12.94 7.16
C SER A 513 -2.81 13.91 7.77
N SER A 514 -2.48 13.78 9.06
CA SER A 514 -1.53 14.69 9.73
C SER A 514 -0.14 14.73 9.11
N PHE A 515 0.20 13.74 8.28
CA PHE A 515 1.44 13.73 7.52
C PHE A 515 1.53 14.84 6.45
N LEU A 516 0.38 15.28 5.91
CA LEU A 516 0.30 16.19 4.76
C LEU A 516 -0.43 17.50 5.05
N LYS A 517 -1.26 17.54 6.11
CA LYS A 517 -1.94 18.76 6.55
C LYS A 517 -2.12 18.80 8.06
N PRO A 518 -2.12 19.99 8.69
CA PRO A 518 -2.32 20.12 10.13
C PRO A 518 -3.78 19.83 10.51
N ASP A 519 -4.09 18.55 10.73
CA ASP A 519 -5.41 18.08 11.13
C ASP A 519 -5.32 17.43 12.53
N ASP A 520 -5.67 18.14 13.59
CA ASP A 520 -5.94 17.55 14.91
C ASP A 520 -7.38 17.88 15.33
N PRO A 521 -8.22 16.89 15.70
CA PRO A 521 -9.59 17.11 16.15
C PRO A 521 -9.70 17.85 17.49
N ILE A 522 -8.62 17.97 18.27
CA ILE A 522 -8.59 18.59 19.60
C ILE A 522 -8.14 20.07 19.53
N ASP A 523 -7.21 20.42 18.64
CA ASP A 523 -6.85 21.82 18.30
C ASP A 523 -6.03 21.89 16.98
N PRO A 524 -6.62 22.37 15.87
CA PRO A 524 -5.98 22.38 14.55
C PRO A 524 -4.81 23.39 14.42
N VAL A 525 -4.65 24.36 15.34
CA VAL A 525 -3.66 25.44 15.18
C VAL A 525 -2.37 25.19 15.98
N LEU A 526 -2.43 24.41 17.07
CA LEU A 526 -1.27 24.22 17.96
C LEU A 526 -0.79 22.77 18.10
N VAL A 527 -1.62 21.75 17.89
CA VAL A 527 -1.18 20.34 17.99
C VAL A 527 -0.98 19.73 16.61
N GLY A 528 -1.84 20.05 15.64
CA GLY A 528 -1.70 19.58 14.25
C GLY A 528 -0.38 20.01 13.59
N LEU A 529 0.07 21.25 13.84
CA LEU A 529 1.32 21.77 13.26
C LEU A 529 2.58 21.14 13.87
N ASP A 530 2.58 20.86 15.18
CA ASP A 530 3.70 20.18 15.84
C ASP A 530 3.80 18.73 15.32
N VAL A 531 2.68 18.03 15.15
CA VAL A 531 2.63 16.64 14.63
C VAL A 531 3.15 16.55 13.20
N ILE A 532 2.64 17.38 12.28
CA ILE A 532 3.11 17.38 10.89
C ILE A 532 4.59 17.76 10.80
N THR A 533 5.03 18.74 11.59
CA THR A 533 6.44 19.15 11.64
C THR A 533 7.33 18.01 12.11
N GLU A 534 6.91 17.27 13.14
CA GLU A 534 7.63 16.10 13.64
C GLU A 534 7.72 15.01 12.57
N MET A 535 6.59 14.56 12.01
CA MET A 535 6.56 13.51 10.97
C MET A 535 7.42 13.87 9.75
N GLN A 536 7.35 15.12 9.28
CA GLN A 536 8.13 15.56 8.12
C GLN A 536 9.61 15.77 8.45
N THR A 537 9.94 16.18 9.67
CA THR A 537 11.34 16.28 10.12
C THR A 537 11.97 14.89 10.24
N GLU A 538 11.26 13.92 10.80
CA GLU A 538 11.66 12.51 10.83
C GLU A 538 11.87 11.97 9.41
N THR A 539 10.95 12.26 8.49
CA THR A 539 11.05 11.88 7.07
C THR A 539 12.31 12.43 6.41
N ALA A 540 12.52 13.74 6.50
CA ALA A 540 13.65 14.42 5.89
C ALA A 540 14.99 13.94 6.49
N THR A 541 15.03 13.73 7.81
CA THR A 541 16.24 13.26 8.51
C THR A 541 16.55 11.80 8.17
N PHE A 542 15.54 10.95 8.07
CA PHE A 542 15.71 9.55 7.69
C PHE A 542 16.26 9.41 6.27
N LEU A 543 15.67 10.13 5.30
CA LEU A 543 16.14 10.17 3.92
C LEU A 543 17.56 10.75 3.81
N GLY A 544 17.82 11.89 4.46
CA GLY A 544 19.13 12.55 4.44
C GLY A 544 20.24 11.70 5.07
N SER A 545 19.97 11.07 6.21
CA SER A 545 20.93 10.18 6.87
C SER A 545 21.18 8.88 6.09
N ALA A 546 20.18 8.38 5.35
CA ALA A 546 20.36 7.25 4.46
C ALA A 546 21.36 7.55 3.32
N LEU A 547 21.31 8.75 2.73
CA LEU A 547 22.31 9.19 1.73
C LEU A 547 23.74 9.26 2.31
N LEU A 548 23.86 9.44 3.62
CA LEU A 548 25.15 9.46 4.33
C LEU A 548 25.59 8.07 4.82
N GLY A 549 24.85 7.01 4.45
CA GLY A 549 25.20 5.61 4.75
C GLY A 549 24.61 5.06 6.05
N GLY A 550 23.69 5.77 6.69
CA GLY A 550 23.04 5.30 7.91
C GLY A 550 21.63 5.88 8.08
N ALA A 551 20.63 5.21 7.51
CA ALA A 551 19.22 5.61 7.67
C ALA A 551 18.85 5.62 9.16
N THR A 552 18.63 6.80 9.72
CA THR A 552 18.47 7.01 11.16
C THR A 552 17.12 7.62 11.46
N ILE A 553 16.32 6.92 12.25
CA ILE A 553 15.06 7.39 12.80
C ILE A 553 15.37 8.28 13.99
N GLN A 554 15.01 9.55 13.87
CA GLN A 554 15.36 10.63 14.78
C GLN A 554 14.09 11.35 15.21
N ILE A 555 13.45 10.84 16.27
CA ILE A 555 12.35 11.55 16.92
C ILE A 555 12.95 12.81 17.58
N GLY A 556 12.51 13.96 17.12
CA GLY A 556 12.98 15.28 17.49
C GLY A 556 12.32 15.85 18.74
N ASN A 557 12.78 17.05 19.10
CA ASN A 557 12.06 17.95 19.98
C ASN A 557 11.33 18.97 19.09
N ALA A 558 10.11 18.67 18.63
CA ALA A 558 9.19 19.69 18.10
C ALA A 558 9.32 20.98 18.93
N THR A 559 9.50 22.13 18.26
CA THR A 559 9.86 23.41 18.91
C THR A 559 8.64 24.16 19.48
N GLY A 560 7.46 23.53 19.45
CA GLY A 560 6.21 24.02 20.02
C GLY A 560 6.01 23.69 21.50
N PRO A 561 4.83 23.99 22.07
CA PRO A 561 4.52 23.73 23.49
C PRO A 561 4.56 22.24 23.85
N ASN A 562 4.51 21.35 22.86
CA ASN A 562 4.72 19.92 23.02
C ASN A 562 6.01 19.50 22.30
N SER A 563 6.96 18.88 23.00
CA SER A 563 8.10 18.22 22.35
C SER A 563 7.66 16.91 21.68
N GLY A 564 8.47 16.38 20.76
CA GLY A 564 8.20 15.07 20.12
C GLY A 564 7.94 13.94 21.12
N GLN A 565 8.46 14.04 22.36
CA GLN A 565 8.16 13.11 23.45
C GLN A 565 6.69 13.08 23.92
N LEU A 566 5.91 14.14 23.72
CA LEU A 566 4.48 14.19 24.05
C LEU A 566 3.60 13.77 22.86
N ILE A 567 4.18 13.79 21.66
CA ILE A 567 3.55 13.46 20.39
C ILE A 567 3.74 11.98 20.05
N VAL A 568 4.85 11.36 20.48
CA VAL A 568 5.23 9.99 20.16
C VAL A 568 5.30 9.15 21.44
N GLU A 569 4.86 7.89 21.36
CA GLU A 569 4.96 6.92 22.48
C GLU A 569 6.40 6.51 22.78
#